data_AF-A0A0F9TJJ2-F1
#
_entry.id   AF-A0A0F9TJJ2-F1
#
_cell.length_a   1.000
_cell.length_b   1.000
_cell.length_c   1.000
_cell.angle_alpha   90.00
_cell.angle_beta   90.00
_cell.angle_gamma   90.00
#
_symmetry.space_group_name_H-M   'P 1'
#
loop_
_entity.id
_entity.type
_entity.pdbx_description
1 polymer ?
#
loop_
_entity_poly.entity_id
_entity_poly.type
_entity_poly.pdbx_seq_one_letter_code
_entity_poly.pdbx_strand_id
1 'polypeptide(L)'
;MSTSEVAKISIETGQTLVAYAVMTDAGDHQIFSLGTIWSGKSGFTPIVRPDGIVSGRNVLSIHASNDTITIGGFTAYVKGVLYTVAATTDTFTRGTGPGKAKVISITMDCAGAKAVVPGEEGAGAAYSEVRAAAGGPPLIPVSSVEIGQIRTTVSTAQAVTAAEIFQVVGTHSERFDFPNWDEKNLGDGINAASSAEQQSHIKLTSALNPDHVGPTYKNVYVQYYTPVFAELQKTLDHVPADNAHSISSTQYYNGTIGSSATTLGAGSFTALLSDAISDAIIAEQDQIITVKFLPDRNKAPFILTQGKLGLARTFPVTEQNQVAVTVAAESKSASFLS
;
A
#
# COMPACT_ATOMS: atom_id res chain seq x y z
N MET A 1 -7.23 -27.01 -33.22
CA MET A 1 -6.51 -25.75 -32.97
C MET A 1 -7.37 -24.93 -32.04
N SER A 2 -6.87 -24.52 -30.88
CA SER A 2 -7.61 -23.63 -29.98
C SER A 2 -7.51 -22.21 -30.51
N THR A 3 -8.64 -21.60 -30.88
CA THR A 3 -8.72 -20.21 -31.34
C THR A 3 -9.47 -19.36 -30.32
N SER A 4 -9.23 -18.05 -30.34
CA SER A 4 -9.93 -17.06 -29.52
C SER A 4 -11.22 -16.57 -30.21
N GLU A 5 -11.90 -17.43 -30.97
CA GLU A 5 -13.06 -17.07 -31.81
C GLU A 5 -14.23 -16.48 -31.00
N VAL A 6 -14.39 -16.95 -29.75
CA VAL A 6 -15.40 -16.48 -28.80
C VAL A 6 -14.81 -15.58 -27.72
N ALA A 7 -13.71 -14.88 -28.04
CA ALA A 7 -13.09 -13.95 -27.11
C ALA A 7 -13.95 -12.72 -26.82
N LYS A 8 -13.63 -12.07 -25.71
CA LYS A 8 -14.33 -10.88 -25.23
C LYS A 8 -13.33 -9.87 -24.68
N ILE A 9 -13.47 -8.61 -25.07
CA ILE A 9 -12.83 -7.48 -24.40
C ILE A 9 -13.89 -6.69 -23.64
N SER A 10 -13.56 -6.29 -22.43
CA SER A 10 -14.34 -5.34 -21.64
C SER A 10 -13.43 -4.24 -21.12
N ILE A 11 -13.96 -3.04 -21.03
CA ILE A 11 -13.23 -1.87 -20.53
C ILE A 11 -13.92 -1.36 -19.27
N GLU A 12 -13.12 -0.80 -18.37
CA GLU A 12 -13.62 -0.11 -17.20
C GLU A 12 -14.41 1.14 -17.61
N THR A 13 -15.69 1.20 -17.24
CA THR A 13 -16.61 2.31 -17.54
C THR A 13 -17.20 2.97 -16.30
N GLY A 14 -17.01 2.35 -15.13
CA GLY A 14 -17.46 2.89 -13.86
C GLY A 14 -16.67 2.34 -12.69
N GLN A 15 -16.96 2.83 -11.49
CA GLN A 15 -16.23 2.53 -10.27
C GLN A 15 -17.19 2.43 -9.08
N THR A 16 -16.90 1.53 -8.15
CA THR A 16 -17.59 1.49 -6.84
C THR A 16 -16.59 1.78 -5.73
N LEU A 17 -16.85 2.82 -4.93
CA LEU A 17 -16.01 3.22 -3.81
C LEU A 17 -16.08 2.18 -2.68
N VAL A 18 -14.91 1.80 -2.17
CA VAL A 18 -14.74 1.13 -0.88
C VAL A 18 -13.96 2.05 0.02
N ALA A 19 -14.62 2.58 1.05
CA ALA A 19 -14.02 3.56 1.96
C ALA A 19 -13.24 2.87 3.08
N TYR A 20 -11.93 3.15 3.16
CA TYR A 20 -11.00 2.78 4.24
C TYR A 20 -11.22 1.39 4.86
N ALA A 21 -11.17 0.36 4.02
CA ALA A 21 -11.20 -1.03 4.47
C ALA A 21 -9.87 -1.40 5.15
N VAL A 22 -9.93 -2.20 6.21
CA VAL A 22 -8.73 -2.78 6.84
C VAL A 22 -8.17 -3.86 5.94
N MET A 23 -6.89 -3.77 5.59
CA MET A 23 -6.23 -4.77 4.76
C MET A 23 -5.84 -6.00 5.59
N THR A 24 -5.81 -7.16 4.94
CA THR A 24 -5.37 -8.41 5.57
C THR A 24 -3.89 -8.61 5.35
N ASP A 25 -3.14 -8.78 6.43
CA ASP A 25 -1.73 -9.15 6.42
C ASP A 25 -1.54 -10.58 5.87
N ALA A 26 -0.59 -10.76 4.96
CA ALA A 26 -0.21 -12.05 4.40
C ALA A 26 0.54 -12.96 5.40
N GLY A 27 0.92 -12.43 6.56
CA GLY A 27 1.67 -13.11 7.62
C GLY A 27 3.17 -12.82 7.57
N ASP A 28 3.65 -12.08 6.56
CA ASP A 28 5.01 -11.57 6.48
C ASP A 28 5.14 -10.13 7.02
N HIS A 29 4.01 -9.51 7.37
CA HIS A 29 3.91 -8.15 7.89
C HIS A 29 4.40 -7.08 6.92
N GLN A 30 4.49 -7.43 5.64
CA GLN A 30 4.98 -6.58 4.56
C GLN A 30 3.96 -6.48 3.42
N ILE A 31 3.21 -7.56 3.16
CA ILE A 31 2.20 -7.62 2.11
C ILE A 31 0.81 -7.59 2.74
N PHE A 32 0.01 -6.63 2.28
CA PHE A 32 -1.36 -6.42 2.74
C PHE A 32 -2.30 -6.48 1.54
N SER A 33 -3.35 -7.30 1.60
CA SER A 33 -4.28 -7.51 0.47
C SER A 33 -5.74 -7.57 0.90
N LEU A 34 -6.64 -7.44 -0.08
CA LEU A 34 -8.11 -7.50 0.12
C LEU A 34 -8.82 -8.47 -0.85
N GLY A 35 -8.07 -9.18 -1.69
CA GLY A 35 -8.66 -10.15 -2.61
C GLY A 35 -9.55 -9.53 -3.70
N THR A 36 -9.20 -8.35 -4.20
CA THR A 36 -9.93 -7.64 -5.26
C THR A 36 -8.97 -6.88 -6.15
N ILE A 37 -9.44 -6.43 -7.32
CA ILE A 37 -8.71 -5.50 -8.19
C ILE A 37 -9.10 -4.04 -7.91
N TRP A 38 -8.19 -3.11 -8.14
CA TRP A 38 -8.40 -1.67 -7.97
C TRP A 38 -8.40 -0.95 -9.32
N SER A 39 -9.32 -0.01 -9.45
CA SER A 39 -9.33 0.95 -10.55
C SER A 39 -8.04 1.78 -10.50
N GLY A 40 -7.41 1.93 -11.66
CA GLY A 40 -6.33 2.90 -11.87
C GLY A 40 -6.82 4.15 -12.59
N LYS A 41 -8.14 4.33 -12.75
CA LYS A 41 -8.68 5.45 -13.52
C LYS A 41 -8.23 6.77 -12.91
N SER A 42 -7.88 7.73 -13.77
CA SER A 42 -7.43 9.05 -13.32
C SER A 42 -8.48 9.69 -12.39
N GLY A 43 -8.04 10.08 -11.18
CA GLY A 43 -8.93 10.59 -10.13
C GLY A 43 -9.50 9.53 -9.17
N PHE A 44 -9.26 8.23 -9.43
CA PHE A 44 -9.75 7.10 -8.65
C PHE A 44 -8.62 6.22 -8.10
N THR A 45 -7.42 6.79 -7.97
CA THR A 45 -6.26 6.10 -7.37
C THR A 45 -6.57 5.72 -5.92
N PRO A 46 -6.06 4.58 -5.44
CA PRO A 46 -6.23 4.19 -4.05
C PRO A 46 -5.56 5.21 -3.12
N ILE A 47 -6.07 5.30 -1.88
CA ILE A 47 -5.52 6.14 -0.83
C ILE A 47 -5.23 5.24 0.36
N VAL A 48 -3.95 5.04 0.65
CA VAL A 48 -3.47 4.22 1.76
C VAL A 48 -3.30 5.08 3.01
N ARG A 49 -3.83 4.60 4.13
CA ARG A 49 -3.78 5.24 5.45
C ARG A 49 -3.46 4.20 6.52
N PRO A 50 -2.18 3.79 6.67
CA PRO A 50 -1.78 3.01 7.82
C PRO A 50 -2.04 3.79 9.11
N ASP A 51 -2.31 3.08 10.20
CA ASP A 51 -2.35 3.72 11.52
C ASP A 51 -0.99 4.42 11.76
N GLY A 52 -1.00 5.67 12.24
CA GLY A 52 0.24 6.41 12.51
C GLY A 52 0.14 7.92 12.41
N ILE A 53 1.17 8.60 12.91
CA ILE A 53 1.30 10.07 12.86
C ILE A 53 1.45 10.55 11.41
N VAL A 54 0.69 11.58 11.06
CA VAL A 54 0.64 12.24 9.75
C VAL A 54 1.40 13.55 9.77
N SER A 55 1.05 14.46 10.67
CA SER A 55 1.74 15.73 10.85
C SER A 55 2.26 15.86 12.28
N GLY A 56 3.34 16.62 12.46
CA GLY A 56 4.12 16.60 13.69
C GLY A 56 5.21 15.53 13.64
N ARG A 57 6.40 15.89 14.12
CA ARG A 57 7.55 14.99 14.27
C ARG A 57 8.22 15.34 15.59
N ASN A 58 8.64 14.32 16.34
CA ASN A 58 9.28 14.49 17.64
C ASN A 58 8.44 15.39 18.57
N VAL A 59 7.16 15.06 18.73
CA VAL A 59 6.18 15.90 19.42
C VAL A 59 6.29 15.83 20.95
N LEU A 60 7.02 14.86 21.50
CA LEU A 60 7.35 14.83 22.93
C LEU A 60 8.53 15.76 23.25
N SER A 61 8.39 16.53 24.32
CA SER A 61 9.46 17.37 24.88
C SER A 61 9.36 17.47 26.40
N ILE A 62 10.43 17.96 27.03
CA ILE A 62 10.51 18.07 28.49
C ILE A 62 9.38 18.92 29.09
N HIS A 63 9.08 18.68 30.35
CA HIS A 63 8.19 19.52 31.16
C HIS A 63 8.84 19.79 32.52
N ALA A 64 8.55 20.96 33.11
CA ALA A 64 9.18 21.38 34.37
C ALA A 64 8.64 20.63 35.60
N SER A 65 7.39 20.17 35.54
CA SER A 65 6.79 19.35 36.60
C SER A 65 7.34 17.92 36.59
N ASN A 66 7.43 17.33 37.77
CA ASN A 66 7.85 15.94 37.93
C ASN A 66 6.93 15.00 37.14
N ASP A 67 7.54 13.96 36.57
CA ASP A 67 6.84 12.83 35.93
C ASP A 67 5.77 13.27 34.92
N THR A 68 6.03 14.39 34.24
CA THR A 68 5.15 15.00 33.25
C THR A 68 5.91 15.17 31.94
N ILE A 69 5.24 14.95 30.81
CA ILE A 69 5.77 15.16 29.46
C ILE A 69 4.92 16.21 28.73
N THR A 70 5.57 17.04 27.92
CA THR A 70 4.88 17.95 26.99
C THR A 70 4.66 17.25 25.66
N ILE A 71 3.44 17.28 25.14
CA ILE A 71 3.05 16.71 23.85
C ILE A 71 2.62 17.86 22.93
N GLY A 72 3.40 18.13 21.89
CA GLY A 72 3.04 19.09 20.85
C GLY A 72 1.82 18.62 20.05
N GLY A 73 1.09 19.55 19.45
CA GLY A 73 -0.06 19.21 18.61
C GLY A 73 0.36 18.42 17.36
N PHE A 74 -0.45 17.45 16.96
CA PHE A 74 -0.16 16.56 15.82
C PHE A 74 -1.45 16.08 15.16
N THR A 75 -1.31 15.43 14.02
CA THR A 75 -2.40 14.66 13.41
C THR A 75 -1.98 13.22 13.19
N ALA A 76 -2.91 12.29 13.28
CA ALA A 76 -2.64 10.87 13.08
C ALA A 76 -3.83 10.17 12.42
N TYR A 77 -3.56 9.16 11.61
CA TYR A 77 -4.58 8.24 11.12
C TYR A 77 -4.77 7.11 12.13
N VAL A 78 -6.03 6.82 12.43
CA VAL A 78 -6.44 5.55 13.05
C VAL A 78 -7.70 5.07 12.36
N LYS A 79 -7.74 3.80 11.95
CA LYS A 79 -8.91 3.22 11.25
C LYS A 79 -9.30 3.99 9.99
N GLY A 80 -8.31 4.56 9.29
CA GLY A 80 -8.50 5.42 8.13
C GLY A 80 -9.04 6.84 8.42
N VAL A 81 -9.34 7.17 9.68
CA VAL A 81 -9.85 8.49 10.11
C VAL A 81 -8.68 9.38 10.54
N LEU A 82 -8.68 10.64 10.08
CA LEU A 82 -7.69 11.65 10.52
C LEU A 82 -8.15 12.28 11.83
N TYR A 83 -7.34 12.12 12.88
CA TYR A 83 -7.51 12.83 14.13
C TYR A 83 -6.57 14.03 14.21
N THR A 84 -7.06 15.12 14.79
CA THR A 84 -6.26 16.30 15.15
C THR A 84 -6.18 16.40 16.66
N VAL A 85 -4.97 16.26 17.19
CA VAL A 85 -4.71 16.27 18.64
C VAL A 85 -4.07 17.60 19.01
N ALA A 86 -4.70 18.34 19.92
CA ALA A 86 -4.17 19.61 20.41
C ALA A 86 -2.95 19.39 21.32
N ALA A 87 -2.06 20.38 21.37
CA ALA A 87 -0.94 20.36 22.28
C ALA A 87 -1.41 20.27 23.74
N THR A 88 -0.72 19.46 24.54
CA THR A 88 -1.14 19.14 25.91
C THR A 88 0.04 18.59 26.71
N THR A 89 -0.21 18.17 27.94
CA THR A 89 0.73 17.43 28.77
C THR A 89 0.11 16.10 29.18
N ASP A 90 0.95 15.15 29.58
CA ASP A 90 0.53 13.92 30.21
C ASP A 90 1.45 13.54 31.37
N THR A 91 0.92 12.78 32.32
CA THR A 91 1.67 12.31 33.49
C THR A 91 1.97 10.82 33.36
N PHE A 92 3.14 10.40 33.81
CA PHE A 92 3.54 9.00 33.82
C PHE A 92 4.02 8.57 35.20
N THR A 93 4.21 7.26 35.39
CA THR A 93 4.73 6.72 36.66
C THR A 93 6.07 6.05 36.42
N ARG A 94 7.10 6.51 37.14
CA ARG A 94 8.45 5.92 37.15
C ARG A 94 8.47 4.51 37.74
N GLY A 95 9.64 3.88 37.73
CA GLY A 95 9.87 2.62 38.44
C GLY A 95 9.67 2.77 39.95
N THR A 96 9.37 1.68 40.63
CA THR A 96 9.28 1.60 42.09
C THR A 96 10.65 1.39 42.74
N GLY A 97 11.59 0.74 42.04
CA GLY A 97 12.94 0.48 42.56
C GLY A 97 14.00 1.40 41.96
N PRO A 98 14.93 1.95 42.76
CA PRO A 98 16.03 2.74 42.22
C PRO A 98 16.97 1.87 41.36
N GLY A 99 17.48 2.45 40.26
CA GLY A 99 18.40 1.77 39.36
C GLY A 99 17.76 0.68 38.51
N LYS A 100 16.43 0.69 38.35
CA LYS A 100 15.70 -0.28 37.52
C LYS A 100 15.12 0.39 36.29
N ALA A 101 15.44 -0.16 35.13
CA ALA A 101 14.96 0.31 33.84
C ALA A 101 13.43 0.17 33.75
N LYS A 102 12.76 1.22 33.30
CA LYS A 102 11.35 1.23 32.94
C LYS A 102 11.16 2.03 31.67
N VAL A 103 10.49 1.44 30.69
CA VAL A 103 10.12 2.09 29.43
C VAL A 103 8.62 2.30 29.43
N ILE A 104 8.20 3.50 29.02
CA ILE A 104 6.80 3.93 29.02
C ILE A 104 6.50 4.44 27.61
N SER A 105 5.48 3.89 26.98
CA SER A 105 5.03 4.36 25.66
C SER A 105 3.96 5.43 25.82
N ILE A 106 4.15 6.55 25.11
CA ILE A 106 3.14 7.59 24.94
C ILE A 106 2.43 7.29 23.63
N THR A 107 1.11 7.21 23.68
CA THR A 107 0.28 6.74 22.57
C THR A 107 -0.91 7.66 22.33
N MET A 108 -1.50 7.53 21.15
CA MET A 108 -2.86 7.96 20.87
C MET A 108 -3.74 6.73 20.72
N ASP A 109 -4.86 6.67 21.44
CA ASP A 109 -5.82 5.57 21.36
C ASP A 109 -6.71 5.65 20.11
N CYS A 110 -7.59 4.67 19.96
CA CYS A 110 -8.46 4.57 18.79
C CYS A 110 -9.59 5.62 18.70
N ALA A 111 -9.77 6.44 19.73
CA ALA A 111 -10.69 7.57 19.77
C ALA A 111 -9.96 8.92 19.58
N GLY A 112 -8.65 8.90 19.34
CA GLY A 112 -7.84 10.10 19.20
C GLY A 112 -7.44 10.74 20.53
N ALA A 113 -7.64 10.05 21.65
CA ALA A 113 -7.21 10.53 22.96
C ALA A 113 -5.78 10.05 23.27
N LYS A 114 -5.03 10.84 24.04
CA LYS A 114 -3.71 10.44 24.51
C LYS A 114 -3.82 9.36 25.60
N ALA A 115 -2.88 8.43 25.60
CA ALA A 115 -2.76 7.42 26.63
C ALA A 115 -1.30 7.10 26.93
N VAL A 116 -1.02 6.82 28.19
CA VAL A 116 0.30 6.39 28.68
C VAL A 116 0.22 4.90 28.99
N VAL A 117 1.08 4.12 28.33
CA VAL A 117 1.18 2.68 28.54
C VAL A 117 2.49 2.40 29.27
N PRO A 118 2.48 1.91 30.52
CA PRO A 118 3.70 1.55 31.23
C PRO A 118 4.19 0.16 30.81
N GLY A 119 5.49 0.03 30.58
CA GLY A 119 6.18 -1.25 30.49
C GLY A 119 6.49 -1.84 31.88
N GLU A 120 6.86 -3.11 31.87
CA GLU A 120 7.27 -3.84 33.07
C GLU A 120 8.65 -3.38 33.56
N GLU A 121 8.83 -3.27 34.87
CA GLU A 121 10.09 -2.83 35.46
C GLU A 121 11.18 -3.91 35.31
N GLY A 122 12.38 -3.50 34.91
CA GLY A 122 13.54 -4.37 34.79
C GLY A 122 14.12 -4.79 36.14
N ALA A 123 14.94 -5.85 36.14
CA ALA A 123 15.67 -6.27 37.33
C ALA A 123 16.84 -5.32 37.71
N GLY A 124 17.29 -4.48 36.77
CA GLY A 124 18.39 -3.52 36.96
C GLY A 124 18.35 -2.42 35.90
N ALA A 125 19.44 -1.67 35.73
CA ALA A 125 19.46 -0.42 34.95
C ALA A 125 19.53 -0.62 33.43
N ALA A 126 19.70 -1.85 32.95
CA ALA A 126 19.78 -2.14 31.53
C ALA A 126 18.38 -2.17 30.90
N TYR A 127 18.20 -1.44 29.80
CA TYR A 127 16.98 -1.49 29.01
C TYR A 127 16.94 -2.75 28.14
N SER A 128 15.76 -3.34 28.01
CA SER A 128 15.47 -4.35 27.00
C SER A 128 14.88 -3.66 25.77
N GLU A 129 15.28 -4.09 24.58
CA GLU A 129 14.61 -3.67 23.34
C GLU A 129 13.47 -4.63 22.95
N VAL A 130 13.32 -5.75 23.68
CA VAL A 130 12.23 -6.70 23.47
C VAL A 130 10.96 -6.14 24.13
N ARG A 131 9.90 -5.96 23.34
CA ARG A 131 8.60 -5.51 23.85
C ARG A 131 7.98 -6.53 24.80
N ALA A 132 7.22 -6.03 25.78
CA ALA A 132 6.63 -6.78 26.90
C ALA A 132 7.63 -7.51 27.82
N ALA A 133 8.95 -7.44 27.57
CA ALA A 133 9.95 -7.92 28.50
C ALA A 133 10.17 -6.90 29.64
N ALA A 134 10.59 -7.40 30.80
CA ALA A 134 10.99 -6.56 31.93
C ALA A 134 12.11 -5.59 31.52
N GLY A 135 11.93 -4.30 31.81
CA GLY A 135 12.85 -3.23 31.42
C GLY A 135 12.77 -2.82 29.94
N GLY A 136 11.81 -3.36 29.18
CA GLY A 136 11.57 -3.03 27.78
C GLY A 136 10.25 -2.30 27.53
N PRO A 137 10.00 -1.85 26.29
CA PRO A 137 8.77 -1.15 25.94
C PRO A 137 7.54 -2.05 26.14
N PRO A 138 6.39 -1.49 26.53
CA PRO A 138 5.14 -2.24 26.52
C PRO A 138 4.70 -2.55 25.08
N LEU A 139 3.79 -3.53 24.97
CA LEU A 139 2.90 -3.63 23.81
C LEU A 139 1.78 -2.60 23.97
N ILE A 140 1.40 -1.93 22.88
CA ILE A 140 0.33 -0.92 22.91
C ILE A 140 -1.01 -1.50 22.45
N PRO A 141 -2.17 -0.97 22.89
CA PRO A 141 -3.46 -1.51 22.48
C PRO A 141 -3.66 -1.47 20.96
N VAL A 142 -4.33 -2.49 20.39
CA VAL A 142 -4.66 -2.54 18.95
C VAL A 142 -5.35 -1.24 18.49
N SER A 143 -5.00 -0.76 17.29
CA SER A 143 -5.47 0.52 16.75
C SER A 143 -5.10 1.73 17.61
N SER A 144 -3.99 1.65 18.36
CA SER A 144 -3.32 2.81 18.95
C SER A 144 -2.08 3.15 18.12
N VAL A 145 -1.64 4.40 18.24
CA VAL A 145 -0.44 4.93 17.56
C VAL A 145 0.62 5.25 18.60
N GLU A 146 1.80 4.67 18.50
CA GLU A 146 2.94 5.06 19.35
C GLU A 146 3.50 6.41 18.91
N ILE A 147 3.57 7.35 19.85
CA ILE A 147 4.08 8.70 19.61
C ILE A 147 5.58 8.77 19.92
N GLY A 148 5.96 8.10 21.00
CA GLY A 148 7.30 8.12 21.55
C GLY A 148 7.38 7.27 22.81
N GLN A 149 8.59 7.10 23.33
CA GLN A 149 8.87 6.40 24.57
C GLN A 149 9.60 7.32 25.55
N ILE A 150 9.33 7.10 26.84
CA ILE A 150 10.10 7.66 27.95
C ILE A 150 10.83 6.51 28.63
N ARG A 151 12.14 6.62 28.80
CA ARG A 151 13.00 5.59 29.39
C ARG A 151 13.63 6.12 30.68
N THR A 152 13.41 5.44 31.79
CA THR A 152 13.86 5.89 33.12
C THR A 152 14.54 4.76 33.88
N THR A 153 15.51 5.09 34.74
CA THR A 153 16.13 4.16 35.72
C THR A 153 15.97 4.62 37.17
N VAL A 154 15.29 5.75 37.34
CA VAL A 154 15.17 6.51 38.58
C VAL A 154 13.75 6.36 39.11
N SER A 155 13.61 6.07 40.39
CA SER A 155 12.31 5.85 41.05
C SER A 155 11.77 7.09 41.77
N THR A 156 12.60 8.12 41.96
CA THR A 156 12.21 9.38 42.58
C THR A 156 11.54 10.30 41.56
N ALA A 157 10.42 10.91 41.96
CA ALA A 157 9.71 11.89 41.15
C ALA A 157 10.62 13.08 40.80
N GLN A 158 10.78 13.33 39.51
CA GLN A 158 11.60 14.43 38.98
C GLN A 158 11.20 14.79 37.54
N ALA A 159 11.54 16.00 37.11
CA ALA A 159 11.34 16.44 35.74
C ALA A 159 11.99 15.47 34.74
N VAL A 160 11.31 15.19 33.62
CA VAL A 160 11.85 14.35 32.55
C VAL A 160 12.95 15.10 31.80
N THR A 161 14.04 14.42 31.47
CA THR A 161 15.15 14.99 30.70
C THR A 161 15.05 14.63 29.23
N ALA A 162 15.69 15.41 28.35
CA ALA A 162 15.70 15.13 26.92
C ALA A 162 16.33 13.76 26.58
N ALA A 163 17.28 13.29 27.39
CA ALA A 163 17.93 11.98 27.22
C ALA A 163 17.01 10.80 27.60
N GLU A 164 15.92 11.06 28.32
CA GLU A 164 14.90 10.04 28.65
C GLU A 164 13.85 9.92 27.53
N ILE A 165 13.83 10.81 26.53
CA ILE A 165 12.78 10.86 25.48
C ILE A 165 13.28 10.26 24.17
N PHE A 166 12.55 9.28 23.64
CA PHE A 166 12.90 8.54 22.42
C PHE A 166 11.74 8.59 21.41
N GLN A 167 12.02 9.02 20.17
CA GLN A 167 10.99 9.25 19.15
C GLN A 167 11.47 8.88 17.73
N VAL A 168 12.38 7.92 17.61
CA VAL A 168 12.86 7.47 16.29
C VAL A 168 11.73 6.75 15.56
N VAL A 169 11.40 7.22 14.35
CA VAL A 169 10.36 6.64 13.48
C VAL A 169 10.69 5.18 13.17
N GLY A 170 9.70 4.30 13.29
CA GLY A 170 9.88 2.87 13.05
C GLY A 170 10.59 2.12 14.18
N THR A 171 10.79 2.76 15.34
CA THR A 171 11.35 2.10 16.53
C THR A 171 10.66 2.52 17.81
N HIS A 172 10.41 3.83 17.97
CA HIS A 172 9.77 4.41 19.15
C HIS A 172 8.51 5.21 18.80
N SER A 173 8.24 5.39 17.50
CA SER A 173 7.17 6.24 17.00
C SER A 173 6.64 5.67 15.67
N GLU A 174 5.32 5.61 15.54
CA GLU A 174 4.62 5.08 14.38
C GLU A 174 4.15 6.23 13.49
N ARG A 175 4.69 6.29 12.26
CA ARG A 175 4.22 7.20 11.23
C ARG A 175 3.40 6.49 10.18
N PHE A 176 2.41 7.18 9.62
CA PHE A 176 1.58 6.61 8.56
C PHE A 176 2.38 6.34 7.29
N ASP A 177 3.39 7.18 7.00
CA ASP A 177 4.24 7.16 5.79
C ASP A 177 5.51 6.31 5.94
N PHE A 178 5.59 5.49 7.00
CA PHE A 178 6.73 4.61 7.25
C PHE A 178 6.27 3.19 7.67
N PRO A 179 6.82 2.11 7.10
CA PRO A 179 7.70 2.09 5.93
C PRO A 179 7.00 2.66 4.69
N ASN A 180 7.78 3.06 3.68
CA ASN A 180 7.21 3.40 2.37
C ASN A 180 6.52 2.17 1.77
N TRP A 181 5.67 2.39 0.76
CA TRP A 181 4.97 1.29 0.11
C TRP A 181 4.80 1.49 -1.39
N ASP A 182 4.60 0.36 -2.07
CA ASP A 182 4.14 0.29 -3.45
C ASP A 182 2.68 -0.15 -3.50
N GLU A 183 1.93 0.48 -4.40
CA GLU A 183 0.55 0.13 -4.72
C GLU A 183 0.52 -0.77 -5.97
N LYS A 184 -0.06 -1.97 -5.85
CA LYS A 184 -0.21 -2.91 -6.97
C LYS A 184 -1.68 -3.03 -7.32
N ASN A 185 -2.19 -2.20 -8.22
CA ASN A 185 -3.62 -2.14 -8.55
C ASN A 185 -4.19 -3.41 -9.18
N LEU A 186 -3.38 -4.21 -9.86
CA LEU A 186 -3.84 -5.49 -10.44
C LEU A 186 -3.32 -6.71 -9.66
N GLY A 187 -2.17 -6.58 -8.98
CA GLY A 187 -1.38 -7.73 -8.54
C GLY A 187 -0.61 -8.38 -9.69
N ASP A 188 -0.03 -9.54 -9.40
CA ASP A 188 0.82 -10.28 -10.35
C ASP A 188 0.08 -11.49 -10.97
N GLY A 189 -1.20 -11.69 -10.63
CA GLY A 189 -2.03 -12.78 -11.14
C GLY A 189 -1.42 -14.16 -10.84
N ILE A 190 -1.49 -15.08 -11.81
CA ILE A 190 -0.91 -16.43 -11.70
C ILE A 190 0.61 -16.46 -11.51
N ASN A 191 1.31 -15.35 -11.76
CA ASN A 191 2.75 -15.25 -11.61
C ASN A 191 3.17 -14.74 -10.22
N ALA A 192 2.20 -14.47 -9.34
CA ALA A 192 2.46 -14.00 -7.99
C ALA A 192 3.25 -15.03 -7.17
N ALA A 193 4.21 -14.55 -6.37
CA ALA A 193 5.01 -15.40 -5.48
C ALA A 193 4.19 -15.94 -4.30
N SER A 194 3.14 -15.22 -3.91
CA SER A 194 2.21 -15.58 -2.84
C SER A 194 0.76 -15.36 -3.29
N SER A 195 -0.19 -16.04 -2.64
CA SER A 195 -1.62 -15.82 -2.91
C SER A 195 -2.08 -14.39 -2.60
N ALA A 196 -1.42 -13.71 -1.67
CA ALA A 196 -1.72 -12.32 -1.32
C ALA A 196 -1.31 -11.32 -2.42
N GLU A 197 -0.38 -11.69 -3.29
CA GLU A 197 0.08 -10.85 -4.42
C GLU A 197 -0.68 -11.13 -5.73
N GLN A 198 -1.56 -12.14 -5.76
CA GLN A 198 -2.31 -12.49 -6.97
C GLN A 198 -3.20 -11.34 -7.45
N GLN A 199 -3.80 -10.61 -6.51
CA GLN A 199 -4.69 -9.47 -6.76
C GLN A 199 -4.11 -8.20 -6.17
N SER A 200 -4.91 -7.13 -6.06
CA SER A 200 -4.39 -5.87 -5.54
C SER A 200 -3.88 -5.99 -4.11
N HIS A 201 -2.73 -5.37 -3.89
CA HIS A 201 -2.08 -5.37 -2.60
C HIS A 201 -1.21 -4.13 -2.42
N ILE A 202 -0.90 -3.85 -1.16
CA ILE A 202 0.14 -2.93 -0.74
C ILE A 202 1.36 -3.75 -0.34
N LYS A 203 2.52 -3.33 -0.83
CA LYS A 203 3.81 -3.92 -0.44
C LYS A 203 4.65 -2.88 0.26
N LEU A 204 4.88 -3.06 1.55
CA LEU A 204 5.75 -2.19 2.33
C LEU A 204 7.22 -2.45 1.97
N THR A 205 8.09 -1.45 2.13
CA THR A 205 9.53 -1.60 1.87
C THR A 205 10.25 -2.45 2.92
N SER A 206 9.66 -2.59 4.10
CA SER A 206 10.10 -3.51 5.16
C SER A 206 8.89 -4.06 5.92
N ALA A 207 9.06 -5.20 6.58
CA ALA A 207 8.06 -5.74 7.50
C ALA A 207 7.79 -4.75 8.65
N LEU A 208 6.55 -4.71 9.12
CA LEU A 208 6.16 -3.97 10.30
C LEU A 208 6.75 -4.60 11.56
N ASN A 209 6.90 -3.78 12.62
CA ASN A 209 7.33 -4.27 13.93
C ASN A 209 6.11 -4.73 14.76
N PRO A 210 6.25 -5.79 15.57
CA PRO A 210 5.18 -6.30 16.43
C PRO A 210 5.04 -5.43 17.69
N ASP A 211 4.34 -4.32 17.55
CA ASP A 211 4.29 -3.26 18.57
C ASP A 211 3.00 -3.27 19.42
N HIS A 212 1.96 -3.98 18.98
CA HIS A 212 0.63 -3.97 19.62
C HIS A 212 0.38 -5.20 20.51
N VAL A 213 -0.74 -5.23 21.25
CA VAL A 213 -1.12 -6.39 22.08
C VAL A 213 -1.39 -7.62 21.21
N GLY A 214 -0.76 -8.76 21.55
CA GLY A 214 -0.58 -9.92 20.66
C GLY A 214 0.64 -9.69 19.76
N PRO A 215 1.20 -10.67 19.02
CA PRO A 215 2.15 -10.34 17.95
C PRO A 215 1.39 -9.64 16.81
N THR A 216 0.92 -8.42 17.06
CA THR A 216 -0.01 -7.68 16.22
C THR A 216 0.67 -6.37 15.82
N TYR A 217 0.49 -6.02 14.56
CA TYR A 217 1.18 -4.93 13.90
C TYR A 217 0.19 -3.76 13.76
N LYS A 218 0.69 -2.56 13.47
CA LYS A 218 -0.19 -1.47 13.08
C LYS A 218 -1.02 -1.87 11.85
N ASN A 219 -2.28 -1.46 11.82
CA ASN A 219 -3.15 -1.81 10.71
C ASN A 219 -2.87 -0.92 9.50
N VAL A 220 -3.08 -1.49 8.31
CA VAL A 220 -3.07 -0.77 7.05
C VAL A 220 -4.51 -0.62 6.56
N TYR A 221 -4.96 0.62 6.35
CA TYR A 221 -6.27 0.90 5.75
C TYR A 221 -6.11 1.43 4.35
N VAL A 222 -7.04 1.07 3.46
CA VAL A 222 -7.05 1.57 2.09
C VAL A 222 -8.46 1.97 1.67
N GLN A 223 -8.58 3.16 1.08
CA GLN A 223 -9.73 3.51 0.27
C GLN A 223 -9.38 3.22 -1.19
N TYR A 224 -10.23 2.51 -1.89
CA TYR A 224 -10.01 2.18 -3.30
C TYR A 224 -11.34 2.12 -4.04
N TYR A 225 -11.25 1.94 -5.35
CA TYR A 225 -12.40 1.83 -6.22
C TYR A 225 -12.35 0.48 -6.94
N THR A 226 -13.44 -0.28 -6.88
CA THR A 226 -13.57 -1.52 -7.65
C THR A 226 -14.05 -1.16 -9.06
N PRO A 227 -13.36 -1.58 -10.12
CA PRO A 227 -13.72 -1.25 -11.49
C PRO A 227 -15.00 -1.99 -11.92
N VAL A 228 -15.88 -1.28 -12.64
CA VAL A 228 -17.07 -1.81 -13.29
C VAL A 228 -16.80 -1.91 -14.79
N PHE A 229 -16.93 -3.10 -15.35
CA PHE A 229 -16.60 -3.37 -16.74
C PHE A 229 -17.83 -3.37 -17.65
N ALA A 230 -17.70 -2.76 -18.82
CA ALA A 230 -18.64 -2.89 -19.92
C ALA A 230 -17.98 -3.60 -21.11
N GLU A 231 -18.74 -4.42 -21.81
CA GLU A 231 -18.27 -5.19 -22.96
C GLU A 231 -18.15 -4.32 -24.22
N LEU A 232 -17.05 -4.46 -24.95
CA LEU A 232 -16.92 -3.94 -26.31
C LEU A 232 -17.35 -5.02 -27.31
N GLN A 233 -18.39 -4.73 -28.08
CA GLN A 233 -19.09 -5.74 -28.89
C GLN A 233 -18.26 -6.31 -30.04
N LYS A 234 -17.45 -5.48 -30.70
CA LYS A 234 -16.68 -5.87 -31.88
C LYS A 234 -15.21 -5.51 -31.67
N THR A 235 -14.43 -6.50 -31.24
CA THR A 235 -13.00 -6.34 -30.99
C THR A 235 -12.22 -7.49 -31.59
N LEU A 236 -10.96 -7.23 -31.95
CA LEU A 236 -10.04 -8.22 -32.53
C LEU A 236 -8.59 -7.90 -32.15
N ASP A 237 -7.73 -8.91 -32.31
CA ASP A 237 -6.26 -8.82 -32.20
C ASP A 237 -5.74 -8.23 -30.87
N HIS A 238 -6.23 -8.75 -29.74
CA HIS A 238 -5.70 -8.36 -28.44
C HIS A 238 -4.25 -8.82 -28.25
N VAL A 239 -3.40 -7.90 -27.85
CA VAL A 239 -2.01 -8.13 -27.43
C VAL A 239 -1.88 -7.63 -25.98
N PRO A 240 -1.48 -8.49 -25.03
CA PRO A 240 -1.19 -8.05 -23.67
C PRO A 240 0.08 -7.18 -23.61
N ALA A 241 0.16 -6.30 -22.62
CA ALA A 241 1.40 -5.62 -22.24
C ALA A 241 2.34 -6.63 -21.57
N ASP A 242 3.35 -7.11 -22.30
CA ASP A 242 4.35 -8.06 -21.82
C ASP A 242 5.77 -7.54 -22.04
N ASN A 243 6.74 -8.15 -21.34
CA ASN A 243 8.15 -7.86 -21.61
C ASN A 243 8.58 -8.48 -22.93
N ALA A 244 9.16 -7.65 -23.80
CA ALA A 244 9.97 -8.11 -24.91
C ALA A 244 11.43 -8.22 -24.47
N HIS A 245 12.11 -9.27 -24.93
CA HIS A 245 13.53 -9.48 -24.71
C HIS A 245 14.26 -9.37 -26.05
N SER A 246 15.32 -8.57 -26.10
CA SER A 246 16.24 -8.53 -27.25
C SER A 246 17.60 -9.08 -26.83
N ILE A 247 18.19 -9.91 -27.69
CA ILE A 247 19.51 -10.49 -27.49
C ILE A 247 20.40 -9.95 -28.60
N SER A 248 21.53 -9.35 -28.23
CA SER A 248 22.57 -8.95 -29.17
C SER A 248 23.88 -9.64 -28.78
N SER A 249 24.70 -10.00 -29.76
CA SER A 249 25.98 -10.65 -29.50
C SER A 249 27.07 -10.05 -30.36
N THR A 250 28.22 -9.77 -29.75
CA THR A 250 29.44 -9.39 -30.47
C THR A 250 30.41 -10.55 -30.44
N GLN A 251 30.75 -11.05 -31.63
CA GLN A 251 31.78 -12.07 -31.79
C GLN A 251 33.16 -11.41 -31.78
N TYR A 252 34.13 -12.05 -31.13
CA TYR A 252 35.54 -11.70 -31.17
C TYR A 252 36.37 -12.97 -31.42
N TYR A 253 37.64 -12.83 -31.81
CA TYR A 253 38.48 -14.01 -31.98
C TYR A 253 38.56 -14.80 -30.67
N ASN A 254 38.15 -16.07 -30.70
CA ASN A 254 38.02 -16.99 -29.57
C ASN A 254 36.85 -16.72 -28.59
N GLY A 255 35.77 -16.05 -29.01
CA GLY A 255 34.56 -16.05 -28.20
C GLY A 255 33.42 -15.14 -28.67
N THR A 256 32.40 -15.06 -27.81
CA THR A 256 31.20 -14.25 -28.01
C THR A 256 30.81 -13.62 -26.68
N ILE A 257 30.57 -12.31 -26.64
CA ILE A 257 29.90 -11.65 -25.52
C ILE A 257 28.45 -11.41 -25.94
N GLY A 258 27.51 -11.96 -25.15
CA GLY A 258 26.08 -11.70 -25.28
C GLY A 258 25.63 -10.56 -24.37
N SER A 259 24.66 -9.78 -24.83
CA SER A 259 23.90 -8.80 -24.05
C SER A 259 22.41 -9.07 -24.25
N SER A 260 21.62 -8.85 -23.20
CA SER A 260 20.17 -8.94 -23.26
C SER A 260 19.55 -7.68 -22.69
N ALA A 261 18.59 -7.09 -23.40
CA ALA A 261 17.78 -5.98 -22.91
C ALA A 261 16.32 -6.42 -22.77
N THR A 262 15.61 -5.80 -21.81
CA THR A 262 14.20 -6.05 -21.55
C THR A 262 13.43 -4.73 -21.62
N THR A 263 12.33 -4.72 -22.37
CA THR A 263 11.46 -3.56 -22.53
C THR A 263 10.01 -3.98 -22.33
N LEU A 264 9.23 -3.20 -21.59
CA LEU A 264 7.78 -3.41 -21.46
C LEU A 264 7.08 -2.93 -22.74
N GLY A 265 6.38 -3.84 -23.42
CA GLY A 265 5.50 -3.49 -24.54
C GLY A 265 4.17 -2.91 -24.05
N ALA A 266 3.55 -2.05 -24.85
CA ALA A 266 2.18 -1.62 -24.62
C ALA A 266 1.20 -2.75 -24.97
N GLY A 267 0.06 -2.79 -24.28
CA GLY A 267 -1.06 -3.62 -24.71
C GLY A 267 -1.77 -3.00 -25.90
N SER A 268 -2.47 -3.79 -26.70
CA SER A 268 -3.25 -3.27 -27.82
C SER A 268 -4.42 -4.15 -28.21
N PHE A 269 -5.38 -3.58 -28.93
CA PHE A 269 -6.43 -4.30 -29.64
C PHE A 269 -7.08 -3.36 -30.67
N THR A 270 -7.88 -3.91 -31.59
CA THR A 270 -8.70 -3.10 -32.51
C THR A 270 -10.17 -3.22 -32.11
N ALA A 271 -10.89 -2.11 -32.10
CA ALA A 271 -12.33 -2.07 -31.92
C ALA A 271 -13.03 -1.54 -33.17
N LEU A 272 -14.07 -2.24 -33.63
CA LEU A 272 -14.92 -1.78 -34.72
C LEU A 272 -16.10 -0.99 -34.13
N LEU A 273 -16.17 0.27 -34.51
CA LEU A 273 -17.03 1.29 -33.92
C LEU A 273 -18.24 1.57 -34.81
N SER A 274 -19.29 2.14 -34.23
CA SER A 274 -20.51 2.48 -34.97
C SER A 274 -20.28 3.75 -35.78
N ASP A 275 -19.80 4.80 -35.12
CA ASP A 275 -19.53 6.10 -35.74
C ASP A 275 -18.11 6.62 -35.44
N ALA A 276 -17.39 6.01 -34.49
CA ALA A 276 -16.07 6.43 -34.02
C ALA A 276 -16.02 7.88 -33.48
N ILE A 277 -17.17 8.38 -33.04
CA ILE A 277 -17.38 9.73 -32.49
C ILE A 277 -18.10 9.64 -31.14
N SER A 278 -19.27 8.99 -31.08
CA SER A 278 -20.09 8.87 -29.88
C SER A 278 -19.96 7.53 -29.16
N ASP A 279 -19.24 6.56 -29.75
CA ASP A 279 -18.94 5.29 -29.10
C ASP A 279 -18.22 5.51 -27.75
N ALA A 280 -18.64 4.78 -26.71
CA ALA A 280 -18.20 5.02 -25.32
C ALA A 280 -16.68 5.00 -25.12
N ILE A 281 -15.96 4.16 -25.87
CA ILE A 281 -14.49 4.07 -25.79
C ILE A 281 -13.79 5.39 -26.20
N ILE A 282 -14.43 6.21 -27.02
CA ILE A 282 -13.87 7.51 -27.45
C ILE A 282 -13.79 8.48 -26.27
N ALA A 283 -14.75 8.42 -25.33
CA ALA A 283 -14.72 9.26 -24.12
C ALA A 283 -13.58 8.88 -23.16
N GLU A 284 -13.02 7.69 -23.31
CA GLU A 284 -11.93 7.17 -22.48
C GLU A 284 -10.54 7.47 -23.07
N GLN A 285 -10.46 8.24 -24.16
CA GLN A 285 -9.19 8.65 -24.74
C GLN A 285 -8.33 9.41 -23.71
N ASP A 286 -7.04 9.08 -23.66
CA ASP A 286 -6.05 9.68 -22.76
C ASP A 286 -6.32 9.45 -21.26
N GLN A 287 -7.32 8.64 -20.91
CA GLN A 287 -7.56 8.20 -19.53
C GLN A 287 -6.76 6.94 -19.24
N ILE A 288 -6.33 6.79 -17.99
CA ILE A 288 -5.91 5.48 -17.49
C ILE A 288 -7.18 4.65 -17.29
N ILE A 289 -7.23 3.43 -17.82
CA ILE A 289 -8.32 2.50 -17.55
C ILE A 289 -7.80 1.08 -17.39
N THR A 290 -8.64 0.20 -16.87
CA THR A 290 -8.42 -1.24 -16.88
C THR A 290 -9.12 -1.89 -18.07
N VAL A 291 -8.38 -2.65 -18.87
CA VAL A 291 -8.89 -3.49 -19.96
C VAL A 291 -8.87 -4.95 -19.51
N LYS A 292 -10.00 -5.63 -19.67
CA LYS A 292 -10.17 -7.05 -19.36
C LYS A 292 -10.36 -7.85 -20.65
N PHE A 293 -9.46 -8.77 -20.92
CA PHE A 293 -9.54 -9.70 -22.04
C PHE A 293 -9.85 -11.11 -21.55
N LEU A 294 -10.87 -11.74 -22.13
CA LEU A 294 -11.18 -13.15 -21.95
C LEU A 294 -10.92 -13.85 -23.29
N PRO A 295 -9.95 -14.79 -23.37
CA PRO A 295 -9.70 -15.56 -24.59
C PRO A 295 -10.93 -16.40 -25.02
N ASP A 296 -11.76 -16.79 -24.05
CA ASP A 296 -13.01 -17.50 -24.26
C ASP A 296 -14.04 -16.94 -23.28
N ARG A 297 -15.09 -16.28 -23.78
CA ARG A 297 -16.13 -15.64 -22.96
C ARG A 297 -16.87 -16.59 -22.02
N ASN A 298 -16.79 -17.90 -22.26
CA ASN A 298 -17.49 -18.93 -21.48
C ASN A 298 -16.59 -19.58 -20.42
N LYS A 299 -15.33 -19.13 -20.29
CA LYS A 299 -14.37 -19.67 -19.33
C LYS A 299 -13.90 -18.60 -18.35
N ALA A 300 -13.43 -19.07 -17.21
CA ALA A 300 -12.95 -18.23 -16.13
C ALA A 300 -11.66 -17.46 -16.45
N PRO A 301 -10.65 -18.00 -17.18
CA PRO A 301 -9.39 -17.30 -17.34
C PRO A 301 -9.50 -15.97 -18.08
N PHE A 302 -8.81 -14.95 -17.56
CA PHE A 302 -8.77 -13.61 -18.14
C PHE A 302 -7.42 -12.92 -17.93
N ILE A 303 -7.18 -11.87 -18.70
CA ILE A 303 -6.02 -10.99 -18.61
C ILE A 303 -6.51 -9.57 -18.29
N LEU A 304 -5.83 -8.90 -17.37
CA LEU A 304 -6.03 -7.48 -17.10
C LEU A 304 -4.80 -6.68 -17.52
N THR A 305 -5.05 -5.58 -18.22
CA THR A 305 -4.04 -4.59 -18.59
C THR A 305 -4.52 -3.24 -18.12
N GLN A 306 -3.74 -2.54 -17.29
CA GLN A 306 -4.06 -1.20 -16.82
C GLN A 306 -3.04 -0.21 -17.36
N GLY A 307 -3.52 0.87 -17.98
CA GLY A 307 -2.65 1.86 -18.59
C GLY A 307 -3.42 2.98 -19.27
N LYS A 308 -2.68 3.97 -19.76
CA LYS A 308 -3.25 5.13 -20.47
C LYS A 308 -3.68 4.72 -21.88
N LEU A 309 -4.91 5.05 -22.27
CA LEU A 309 -5.41 4.76 -23.62
C LEU A 309 -4.92 5.76 -24.65
N GLY A 310 -4.30 5.24 -25.71
CA GLY A 310 -4.13 5.91 -26.99
C GLY A 310 -5.13 5.37 -28.00
N LEU A 311 -5.78 6.25 -28.75
CA LEU A 311 -6.76 5.89 -29.79
C LEU A 311 -6.32 6.43 -31.15
N ALA A 312 -6.15 5.54 -32.13
CA ALA A 312 -5.91 5.89 -33.52
C ALA A 312 -7.11 5.48 -34.38
N ARG A 313 -8.00 6.44 -34.66
CA ARG A 313 -9.24 6.22 -35.41
C ARG A 313 -8.99 6.13 -36.91
N THR A 314 -9.76 5.30 -37.59
CA THR A 314 -9.75 5.16 -39.05
C THR A 314 -11.19 5.12 -39.57
N PHE A 315 -11.45 5.86 -40.65
CA PHE A 315 -12.74 5.98 -41.33
C PHE A 315 -12.62 5.45 -42.77
N PRO A 316 -12.52 4.14 -42.96
CA PRO A 316 -12.33 3.55 -44.28
C PRO A 316 -13.60 3.67 -45.14
N VAL A 317 -13.43 3.73 -46.47
CA VAL A 317 -14.55 3.88 -47.43
C VAL A 317 -15.35 2.58 -47.58
N THR A 318 -14.70 1.42 -47.42
CA THR A 318 -15.27 0.10 -47.73
C THR A 318 -15.37 -0.84 -46.53
N GLU A 319 -14.92 -0.41 -45.35
CA GLU A 319 -14.88 -1.23 -44.13
C GLU A 319 -15.60 -0.51 -42.98
N GLN A 320 -15.77 -1.19 -41.84
CA GLN A 320 -16.37 -0.57 -40.67
C GLN A 320 -15.41 0.47 -40.08
N ASN A 321 -15.95 1.59 -39.57
CA ASN A 321 -15.17 2.52 -38.76
C ASN A 321 -14.49 1.78 -37.62
N GLN A 322 -13.23 2.11 -37.35
CA GLN A 322 -12.45 1.36 -36.38
C GLN A 322 -11.48 2.26 -35.63
N VAL A 323 -10.98 1.74 -34.52
CA VAL A 323 -9.94 2.36 -33.72
C VAL A 323 -8.90 1.32 -33.34
N ALA A 324 -7.63 1.63 -33.61
CA ALA A 324 -6.52 0.92 -33.00
C ALA A 324 -6.30 1.50 -31.59
N VAL A 325 -6.45 0.65 -30.59
CA VAL A 325 -6.33 1.00 -29.18
C VAL A 325 -4.96 0.55 -28.67
N THR A 326 -4.25 1.49 -28.04
CA THR A 326 -3.00 1.22 -27.32
C THR A 326 -3.24 1.44 -25.83
N VAL A 327 -2.80 0.50 -25.00
CA VAL A 327 -2.81 0.59 -23.54
C VAL A 327 -1.37 0.76 -23.08
N ALA A 328 -0.95 2.01 -22.86
CA ALA A 328 0.37 2.33 -22.34
C ALA A 328 0.44 1.99 -20.84
N ALA A 329 0.82 0.76 -20.54
CA ALA A 329 0.89 0.22 -19.19
C ALA A 329 2.25 0.52 -18.53
N GLU A 330 2.24 0.75 -17.22
CA GLU A 330 3.46 0.93 -16.39
C GLU A 330 3.90 -0.39 -15.74
N SER A 331 3.13 -1.46 -15.93
CA SER A 331 3.40 -2.80 -15.44
C SER A 331 2.87 -3.82 -16.44
N LYS A 332 3.37 -5.05 -16.35
CA LYS A 332 2.88 -6.16 -17.18
C LYS A 332 1.40 -6.41 -16.94
N SER A 333 0.78 -7.04 -17.94
CA SER A 333 -0.58 -7.55 -17.81
C SER A 333 -0.60 -8.70 -16.80
N ALA A 334 -1.64 -8.72 -15.96
CA ALA A 334 -1.83 -9.78 -14.97
C ALA A 334 -2.83 -10.81 -15.52
N SER A 335 -2.49 -12.09 -15.45
CA SER A 335 -3.33 -13.20 -15.90
C SER A 335 -3.98 -13.89 -14.70
N PHE A 336 -5.25 -14.27 -14.83
CA PHE A 336 -6.06 -14.85 -13.75
C PHE A 336 -6.76 -16.11 -14.23
N LEU A 337 -7.02 -17.05 -13.31
CA LEU A 337 -7.78 -18.27 -13.59
C LEU A 337 -9.23 -18.20 -13.11
N SER A 338 -9.55 -17.27 -12.22
CA SER A 338 -10.87 -17.00 -11.64
C SER A 338 -10.89 -15.63 -10.99
#